data_AF-A0A7C8HFC6-F1
#
_entry.id   AF-A0A7C8HFC6-F1
#
_cell.length_a   1.000
_cell.length_b   1.000
_cell.length_c   1.000
_cell.angle_alpha   90.00
_cell.angle_beta   90.00
_cell.angle_gamma   90.00
#
_symmetry.space_group_name_H-M   'P 1'
#
loop_
_entity.id
_entity.type
_entity.pdbx_description
1 polymer ?
#
loop_
_entity_poly.entity_id
_entity_poly.type
_entity_poly.pdbx_seq_one_letter_code
_entity_poly.pdbx_strand_id
1 'polypeptide(L)'
;MIIETQISYTIDTEKEHVIKEEKIKTTAQTATAISYLPLYKIEKKREEYIFKCKKLEFDVTLEEYRLIEEYNEQIPKEKLIQELKNEYLPLIKDADMLGDTEEKERLQQEYLQKKNEIENMN
;
A
#
# COMPACT_ATOMS: atom_id res chain seq x y z
N MET A 1 -10.83 -16.55 -5.49
CA MET A 1 -10.32 -15.42 -4.69
C MET A 1 -8.81 -15.47 -4.80
N ILE A 2 -8.23 -14.67 -5.69
CA ILE A 2 -6.78 -14.63 -5.92
C ILE A 2 -6.25 -13.51 -5.04
N ILE A 3 -5.46 -13.87 -4.03
CA ILE A 3 -4.76 -12.90 -3.19
C ILE A 3 -3.45 -12.59 -3.93
N GLU A 4 -3.44 -11.51 -4.71
CA GLU A 4 -2.20 -10.97 -5.26
C GLU A 4 -1.40 -10.35 -4.12
N THR A 5 -0.41 -11.09 -3.64
CA THR A 5 0.56 -10.57 -2.68
C THR A 5 1.71 -9.98 -3.48
N GLN A 6 1.75 -8.66 -3.62
CA GLN A 6 2.95 -7.97 -4.09
C GLN A 6 3.96 -7.96 -2.94
N ILE A 7 5.03 -8.74 -3.09
CA ILE A 7 6.19 -8.65 -2.22
C ILE A 7 7.26 -7.86 -2.99
N SER A 8 7.51 -6.64 -2.54
CA SER A 8 8.62 -5.81 -3.02
C SER A 8 9.77 -5.87 -2.02
N TYR A 9 10.95 -6.22 -2.51
CA TYR A 9 12.18 -6.24 -1.73
C TYR A 9 13.08 -5.10 -2.24
N THR A 10 13.58 -4.27 -1.33
CA THR A 10 14.65 -3.31 -1.63
C THR A 10 15.92 -3.86 -1.01
N ILE A 11 16.85 -4.31 -1.86
CA ILE A 11 18.20 -4.71 -1.44
C ILE A 11 19.02 -3.43 -1.47
N ASP A 12 19.33 -2.87 -0.30
CA ASP A 12 20.36 -1.85 -0.18
C ASP A 12 21.73 -2.53 -0.34
N THR A 13 22.10 -2.74 -1.59
CA THR A 13 23.50 -2.78 -2.00
C THR A 13 23.74 -1.50 -2.76
N GLU A 14 24.62 -0.65 -2.21
CA GLU A 14 25.11 0.53 -2.90
C GLU A 14 25.44 0.19 -4.36
N LYS A 15 24.69 0.82 -5.28
CA LYS A 15 24.84 0.95 -6.75
C LYS A 15 23.77 0.26 -7.61
N GLU A 16 23.05 1.15 -8.29
CA GLU A 16 22.47 1.04 -9.63
C GLU A 16 21.33 0.05 -9.86
N HIS A 17 20.13 0.65 -9.93
CA HIS A 17 19.04 0.28 -10.83
C HIS A 17 19.52 -0.31 -12.16
N VAL A 18 19.18 -1.56 -12.45
CA VAL A 18 18.59 -2.00 -13.74
C VAL A 18 17.80 -3.29 -13.50
N ILE A 19 16.47 -3.24 -13.62
CA ILE A 19 15.63 -4.44 -13.73
C ILE A 19 15.78 -4.95 -15.17
N LYS A 20 16.38 -6.12 -15.37
CA LYS A 20 16.29 -6.88 -16.62
C LYS A 20 15.72 -8.26 -16.30
N GLU A 21 14.53 -8.52 -16.84
CA GLU A 21 13.90 -9.83 -16.81
C GLU A 21 14.68 -10.79 -17.71
N GLU A 22 15.45 -11.71 -17.14
CA GLU A 22 16.08 -12.79 -17.89
C GLU A 22 15.50 -14.15 -17.47
N LYS A 23 14.82 -14.81 -18.41
CA LYS A 23 14.21 -16.13 -18.24
C LYS A 23 15.31 -17.19 -18.08
N ILE A 24 15.53 -17.67 -16.87
CA ILE A 24 16.46 -18.78 -16.61
C ILE A 24 15.69 -20.11 -16.69
N LYS A 25 16.03 -20.93 -17.69
CA LYS A 25 15.65 -22.35 -17.79
C LYS A 25 16.42 -23.15 -16.74
N THR A 26 15.69 -23.84 -15.87
CA THR A 26 16.23 -24.67 -14.79
C THR A 26 16.60 -26.08 -15.27
N THR A 27 17.85 -26.48 -15.05
CA THR A 27 18.24 -27.90 -14.93
C THR A 27 18.42 -28.23 -13.46
N ALA A 28 17.73 -29.27 -13.01
CA ALA A 28 17.63 -29.69 -11.62
C ALA A 28 18.97 -30.14 -11.03
N GLN A 29 19.40 -29.46 -9.97
CA GLN A 29 20.23 -30.02 -8.91
C GLN A 29 19.69 -29.48 -7.58
N THR A 30 19.46 -30.41 -6.66
CA THR A 30 18.91 -30.27 -5.30
C THR A 30 19.20 -28.92 -4.65
N ALA A 31 18.27 -27.98 -4.79
CA ALA A 31 18.25 -26.76 -4.01
C ALA A 31 17.58 -27.09 -2.68
N THR A 32 18.38 -27.36 -1.65
CA THR A 32 17.94 -27.18 -0.27
C THR A 32 17.36 -25.78 -0.20
N ALA A 33 16.04 -25.67 -0.06
CA ALA A 33 15.37 -24.39 0.06
C ALA A 33 15.76 -23.79 1.42
N ILE A 34 16.89 -23.08 1.45
CA ILE A 34 17.27 -22.26 2.58
C ILE A 34 16.17 -21.19 2.65
N SER A 35 15.29 -21.32 3.64
CA SER A 35 14.26 -20.33 3.93
C SER A 35 14.98 -19.10 4.49
N TYR A 36 15.20 -18.10 3.64
CA TYR A 36 15.74 -16.83 4.06
C TYR A 36 14.63 -16.05 4.78
N LEU A 37 14.65 -16.06 6.12
CA LEU A 37 13.81 -15.15 6.90
C LEU A 37 14.43 -13.74 6.83
N PRO A 38 13.64 -12.70 6.50
CA PRO A 38 14.16 -11.35 6.44
C PRO A 38 14.48 -10.85 7.85
N LEU A 39 15.69 -10.28 8.03
CA LEU A 39 16.17 -9.75 9.31
C LEU A 39 15.28 -8.62 9.86
N TYR A 40 14.60 -7.90 8.98
CA TYR A 40 13.58 -6.94 9.35
C TYR A 40 12.34 -7.08 8.45
N LYS A 41 11.18 -6.72 8.98
CA LYS A 41 9.98 -6.45 8.17
C LYS A 41 9.29 -5.18 8.64
N ILE A 42 8.56 -4.54 7.74
CA ILE A 42 7.71 -3.39 8.06
C ILE A 42 6.27 -3.79 7.83
N GLU A 43 5.48 -3.76 8.89
CA GLU A 43 4.02 -3.93 8.81
C GLU A 43 3.38 -2.56 8.69
N LYS A 44 2.62 -2.34 7.60
CA LYS A 44 1.88 -1.11 7.37
C LYS A 44 0.38 -1.36 7.52
N LYS A 45 -0.28 -0.58 8.36
CA LYS A 45 -1.74 -0.56 8.50
C LYS A 45 -2.29 0.78 8.04
N ARG A 46 -3.23 0.76 7.10
CA ARG A 46 -3.92 1.98 6.65
C ARG A 46 -4.84 2.51 7.75
N GLU A 47 -4.68 3.78 8.10
CA GLU A 47 -5.60 4.51 8.96
C GLU A 47 -5.91 5.86 8.31
N GLU A 48 -7.09 5.92 7.65
CA GLU A 48 -7.60 7.12 6.98
C GLU A 48 -6.58 7.77 6.03
N TYR A 49 -5.84 8.78 6.50
CA TYR A 49 -4.86 9.55 5.72
C TYR A 49 -3.39 9.21 6.02
N ILE A 50 -3.12 8.24 6.90
CA ILE A 50 -1.76 7.81 7.27
C ILE A 50 -1.60 6.30 7.19
N PHE A 51 -0.35 5.84 7.14
CA PHE A 51 -0.01 4.47 7.47
C PHE A 51 0.61 4.42 8.87
N LYS A 52 0.08 3.58 9.74
CA LYS A 52 0.77 3.15 10.95
C LYS A 52 1.75 2.06 10.59
N CYS A 53 3.04 2.36 10.76
CA CYS A 53 4.13 1.47 10.41
C CYS A 53 4.74 0.89 11.69
N LYS A 54 4.94 -0.42 11.70
CA LYS A 54 5.68 -1.15 12.73
C LYS A 54 6.92 -1.76 12.09
N LYS A 55 8.09 -1.34 12.53
CA LYS A 55 9.35 -1.98 12.15
C LYS A 55 9.63 -3.11 13.12
N LEU A 56 9.79 -4.30 12.59
CA LEU A 56 10.02 -5.51 13.35
C LEU A 56 11.38 -6.09 12.97
N GLU A 57 12.17 -6.46 13.96
CA GLU A 57 13.47 -7.13 13.79
C GLU A 57 13.33 -8.60 14.25
N PHE A 58 13.94 -9.52 13.51
CA PHE A 58 13.92 -10.94 13.86
C PHE A 58 14.97 -11.23 14.94
N ASP A 59 14.53 -11.66 16.13
CA ASP A 59 15.41 -12.13 17.19
C ASP A 59 15.70 -13.61 16.98
N VAL A 60 16.93 -13.92 16.56
CA VAL A 60 17.40 -15.29 16.29
C VAL A 60 17.37 -16.17 17.56
N THR A 61 17.46 -15.57 18.75
CA THR A 61 17.46 -16.31 20.02
C THR A 61 16.06 -16.82 20.37
N LEU A 62 15.03 -16.01 20.11
CA LEU A 62 13.64 -16.37 20.36
C LEU A 62 12.91 -16.94 19.14
N GLU A 63 13.54 -16.86 17.96
CA GLU A 63 12.92 -17.19 16.67
C GLU A 63 11.63 -16.39 16.39
N GLU A 64 11.58 -15.15 16.87
CA GLU A 64 10.39 -14.29 16.82
C GLU A 64 10.71 -12.87 16.34
N TYR A 65 9.73 -12.21 15.73
CA TYR A 65 9.81 -10.80 15.37
C TYR A 65 9.49 -9.90 16.58
N ARG A 66 10.37 -8.95 16.86
CA ARG A 66 10.20 -7.96 17.92
C ARG A 66 10.02 -6.56 17.37
N LEU A 67 9.12 -5.81 17.99
CA LEU A 67 8.90 -4.40 17.69
C LEU A 67 10.10 -3.57 18.11
N ILE A 68 10.69 -2.88 17.14
CA ILE A 68 11.82 -1.98 17.37
C ILE A 68 11.44 -0.52 17.13
N GLU A 69 10.43 -0.24 16.31
CA GLU A 69 10.00 1.12 16.00
C GLU A 69 8.54 1.17 15.58
N GLU A 70 7.82 2.21 16.04
CA GLU A 70 6.51 2.60 15.52
C GLU A 70 6.58 4.04 15.00
N TYR A 71 6.10 4.24 13.78
CA TYR A 71 6.06 5.57 13.18
C TYR A 71 4.84 5.71 12.27
N ASN A 72 4.45 6.96 12.02
CA ASN A 72 3.40 7.29 11.07
C ASN A 72 4.04 7.74 9.75
N GLU A 73 3.63 7.13 8.67
CA GLU A 73 4.00 7.54 7.32
C GLU A 73 2.82 8.29 6.70
N GLN A 74 3.03 9.56 6.37
CA GLN A 74 2.02 10.37 5.69
C GLN A 74 1.78 9.85 4.28
N ILE A 75 0.52 9.79 3.88
CA ILE A 75 0.16 9.43 2.52
C ILE A 75 0.18 10.71 1.68
N PRO A 76 0.85 10.72 0.51
CA PRO A 76 0.83 11.87 -0.37
C PRO A 76 -0.60 12.31 -0.69
N LYS A 77 -0.87 13.62 -0.59
CA LYS A 77 -2.20 14.21 -0.82
C LYS A 77 -2.75 13.82 -2.19
N GLU A 78 -1.90 13.76 -3.19
CA GLU A 78 -2.25 13.39 -4.56
C GLU A 78 -2.82 11.98 -4.63
N LYS A 79 -2.25 11.05 -3.84
CA LYS A 79 -2.74 9.68 -3.76
C LYS A 79 -4.08 9.60 -3.04
N LEU A 80 -4.24 10.34 -1.94
CA LEU A 80 -5.51 10.42 -1.21
C LEU A 80 -6.63 11.00 -2.08
N ILE A 81 -6.36 12.08 -2.81
CA ILE A 81 -7.32 12.69 -3.74
C ILE A 81 -7.65 11.72 -4.88
N GLN A 82 -6.67 10.97 -5.39
CA GLN A 82 -6.91 10.00 -6.44
C GLN A 82 -7.78 8.83 -5.96
N GLU A 83 -7.53 8.32 -4.75
CA GLU A 83 -8.39 7.30 -4.12
C GLU A 83 -9.82 7.82 -3.95
N LEU A 84 -9.98 9.06 -3.46
CA LEU A 84 -11.28 9.71 -3.31
C LEU A 84 -12.02 9.87 -4.65
N LYS A 85 -11.31 10.24 -5.72
CA LYS A 85 -11.89 10.30 -7.08
C LYS A 85 -12.36 8.92 -7.54
N ASN A 86 -11.55 7.90 -7.33
CA ASN A 86 -11.87 6.54 -7.75
C ASN A 86 -13.09 5.98 -7.00
N GLU A 87 -13.32 6.42 -5.77
CA GLU A 87 -14.48 6.05 -4.97
C GLU A 87 -15.74 6.81 -5.40
N TYR A 88 -15.69 8.14 -5.50
CA TYR A 88 -16.89 8.97 -5.67
C TYR A 88 -17.33 9.14 -7.13
N LEU A 89 -16.39 9.23 -8.08
CA LEU A 89 -16.77 9.50 -9.49
C LEU A 89 -17.68 8.42 -10.10
N PRO A 90 -17.44 7.10 -9.87
CA PRO A 90 -18.37 6.07 -10.32
C PRO A 90 -19.76 6.23 -9.71
N LEU A 91 -19.83 6.46 -8.38
CA LEU A 91 -21.11 6.60 -7.67
C LEU A 91 -21.91 7.81 -8.15
N ILE A 92 -21.25 8.95 -8.35
CA ILE A 92 -21.86 10.17 -8.89
C ILE A 92 -22.38 9.93 -10.31
N LYS A 93 -21.61 9.22 -11.14
CA LYS A 93 -22.02 8.86 -12.51
C LYS A 93 -23.21 7.92 -12.50
N ASP A 94 -23.22 6.93 -11.61
CA ASP A 94 -24.33 5.98 -11.50
C ASP A 94 -25.61 6.69 -11.04
N ALA A 95 -25.53 7.57 -10.04
CA ALA A 95 -26.65 8.41 -9.61
C ALA A 95 -27.18 9.30 -10.75
N ASP A 96 -26.28 9.93 -11.51
CA ASP A 96 -26.65 10.73 -12.69
C ASP A 96 -27.36 9.89 -13.77
N MET A 97 -26.86 8.69 -14.04
CA MET A 97 -27.46 7.76 -15.01
C MET A 97 -28.83 7.23 -14.57
N LEU A 98 -29.06 7.09 -13.26
CA LEU A 98 -30.34 6.70 -12.69
C LEU A 98 -31.32 7.88 -12.55
N GLY A 99 -30.87 9.11 -12.80
CA GLY A 99 -31.67 10.32 -12.60
C GLY A 99 -31.90 10.67 -11.13
N ASP A 100 -31.09 10.11 -10.22
CA ASP A 100 -31.15 10.40 -8.79
C ASP A 100 -30.34 11.67 -8.49
N THR A 101 -31.01 12.81 -8.67
CA THR A 101 -30.39 14.13 -8.50
C THR A 101 -30.02 14.43 -7.05
N GLU A 102 -30.79 13.95 -6.08
CA GLU A 102 -30.54 14.18 -4.66
C GLU A 102 -29.28 13.43 -4.21
N GLU A 103 -29.17 12.15 -4.55
CA GLU A 103 -27.99 11.36 -4.22
C GLU A 103 -26.73 11.87 -4.94
N LYS A 104 -26.88 12.29 -6.20
CA LYS A 104 -25.78 12.93 -6.95
C LYS A 104 -25.27 14.18 -6.23
N GLU A 105 -26.15 15.08 -5.81
CA GLU A 105 -25.77 16.31 -5.09
C GLU A 105 -25.12 15.98 -3.75
N ARG A 106 -25.67 15.02 -2.99
CA ARG A 106 -25.11 14.56 -1.72
C ARG A 106 -23.68 14.04 -1.89
N LEU A 107 -23.45 13.15 -2.86
CA LEU A 107 -22.14 12.59 -3.18
C LEU A 107 -21.14 13.65 -3.64
N GLN A 108 -21.59 14.63 -4.43
CA GLN A 108 -20.74 15.75 -4.86
C GLN A 108 -20.29 16.63 -3.69
N GLN A 109 -21.21 16.97 -2.77
CA GLN A 109 -20.88 17.75 -1.58
C GLN A 109 -19.93 16.99 -0.65
N GLU A 110 -20.17 15.71 -0.42
CA GLU A 110 -19.31 14.86 0.41
C GLU A 110 -17.90 14.74 -0.20
N TYR A 111 -17.80 14.53 -1.51
CA TYR A 111 -16.53 14.53 -2.23
C TYR A 111 -15.77 15.85 -2.06
N LEU A 112 -16.45 16.99 -2.23
CA LEU A 112 -15.83 18.31 -2.09
C LEU A 112 -15.35 18.56 -0.66
N GLN A 113 -16.14 18.17 0.34
CA GLN A 113 -15.77 18.29 1.75
C GLN A 113 -14.50 17.48 2.04
N LYS A 114 -14.49 16.18 1.71
CA LYS A 114 -13.34 15.29 1.96
C LYS A 114 -12.10 15.73 1.19
N LYS A 115 -12.27 16.21 -0.05
CA LYS A 115 -11.17 16.77 -0.84
C LYS A 115 -10.56 17.99 -0.14
N ASN A 116 -11.38 18.90 0.36
CA ASN A 116 -10.90 20.07 1.09
C ASN A 116 -10.20 19.67 2.40
N GLU A 117 -10.71 18.65 3.11
CA GLU A 117 -10.05 18.12 4.30
C GLU A 117 -8.62 17.65 3.98
N ILE A 118 -8.46 16.84 2.92
CA ILE A 118 -7.14 16.36 2.45
C ILE A 118 -6.22 17.51 2.03
N GLU A 119 -6.74 18.48 1.28
CA GLU A 119 -5.94 19.62 0.80
C GLU A 119 -5.42 20.48 1.96
N ASN A 120 -6.20 20.62 3.03
CA ASN A 120 -5.87 21.40 4.23
C ASN A 120 -5.05 20.64 5.28
N MET A 121 -4.73 19.35 5.07
CA MET A 121 -3.82 18.63 5.96
C MET A 121 -2.41 19.26 5.90
N ASN A 122 -1.82 19.58 7.05
CA ASN A 122 -0.46 20.14 7.13
C ASN A 122 0.62 19.08 6.95
#